data_AF-A0A5S6QQX2-F1
#
_entry.id   AF-A0A5S6QQX2-F1
#
_cell.length_a   1.000
_cell.length_b   1.000
_cell.length_c   1.000
_cell.angle_alpha   90.00
_cell.angle_beta   90.00
_cell.angle_gamma   90.00
#
_symmetry.space_group_name_H-M   'P 1'
#
loop_
_entity.id
_entity.type
_entity.pdbx_description
1 polymer ?
#
loop_
_entity_poly.entity_id
_entity_poly.type
_entity_poly.pdbx_seq_one_letter_code
_entity_poly.pdbx_strand_id
1 'polypeptide(L)'
;MSRTEEMSFAQMCAQYFNDEHAAVAFMQEKGILHQQRSCVCGKEMVLDQNRPSARWRCTRKICRKEVPLRAGTWLEGTNLPVRKALLFIRAWSDKLTSCAFCKDNFGMNGKAAVAWKLTMREAAVE
;
A
#
# COMPACT_ATOMS: atom_id res chain seq x y z
N MET A 1 -0.96 8.98 -22.67
CA MET A 1 0.07 8.13 -22.05
C MET A 1 0.65 8.93 -20.91
N SER A 2 0.32 8.56 -19.68
CA SER A 2 0.52 9.42 -18.51
C SER A 2 1.97 9.30 -18.05
N ARG A 3 2.62 10.45 -17.77
CA ARG A 3 4.05 10.59 -17.43
C ARG A 3 4.54 9.73 -16.25
N THR A 4 3.63 9.05 -15.55
CA THR A 4 3.84 8.23 -14.36
C THR A 4 4.10 6.74 -14.63
N GLU A 5 4.04 6.26 -15.87
CA GLU A 5 4.16 4.81 -16.18
C GLU A 5 5.60 4.28 -16.21
N GLU A 6 6.63 5.13 -16.20
CA GLU A 6 8.04 4.69 -16.25
C GLU A 6 8.93 5.36 -15.20
N MET A 7 8.43 5.53 -13.97
CA MET A 7 9.32 5.93 -12.87
C MET A 7 10.22 4.77 -12.45
N SER A 8 11.53 4.93 -12.60
CA SER A 8 12.52 3.98 -12.05
C SER A 8 12.40 3.88 -10.52
N PHE A 9 12.92 2.79 -9.94
CA PHE A 9 12.97 2.63 -8.49
C PHE A 9 13.60 3.83 -7.77
N ALA A 10 14.68 4.41 -8.31
CA ALA A 10 15.34 5.57 -7.73
C ALA A 10 14.42 6.82 -7.70
N GLN A 11 13.67 7.06 -8.78
CA GLN A 11 12.72 8.18 -8.85
C GLN A 11 11.55 7.98 -7.88
N MET A 12 11.05 6.74 -7.76
CA MET A 12 10.01 6.43 -6.78
C MET A 12 10.51 6.59 -5.34
N CYS A 13 11.74 6.18 -5.04
CA CYS A 13 12.37 6.45 -3.74
C CYS A 13 12.43 7.95 -3.46
N ALA A 14 12.94 8.74 -4.41
CA ALA A 14 13.05 10.20 -4.22
C ALA A 14 11.69 10.86 -3.92
N GLN A 15 10.62 10.39 -4.55
CA GLN A 15 9.29 10.97 -4.38
C GLN A 15 8.56 10.48 -3.11
N TYR A 16 8.63 9.19 -2.79
CA TYR A 16 7.72 8.57 -1.81
C TYR A 16 8.40 8.08 -0.53
N PHE A 17 9.73 8.07 -0.43
CA PHE A 17 10.44 7.47 0.71
C PHE A 17 10.05 8.08 2.07
N ASN A 18 9.76 9.38 2.11
CA ASN A 18 9.34 10.10 3.31
C ASN A 18 7.89 10.58 3.29
N ASP A 19 7.13 10.28 2.23
CA ASP A 19 5.76 10.78 2.06
C ASP A 19 4.76 9.62 1.96
N GLU A 20 4.21 9.26 3.13
CA GLU A 20 3.19 8.21 3.23
C GLU A 20 1.89 8.62 2.53
N HIS A 21 1.50 9.90 2.61
CA HIS A 21 0.25 10.38 2.03
C HIS A 21 0.30 10.36 0.50
N ALA A 22 1.42 10.81 -0.09
CA ALA A 22 1.65 10.73 -1.53
C ALA A 22 1.67 9.26 -2.00
N ALA A 23 2.28 8.35 -1.23
CA ALA A 23 2.27 6.93 -1.55
C ALA A 23 0.85 6.33 -1.53
N VAL A 24 0.04 6.69 -0.52
CA VAL A 24 -1.37 6.28 -0.45
C VAL A 24 -2.15 6.80 -1.65
N ALA A 25 -2.04 8.09 -1.96
CA ALA A 25 -2.74 8.70 -3.09
C ALA A 25 -2.36 8.05 -4.41
N PHE A 26 -1.08 7.78 -4.63
CA PHE A 26 -0.60 7.07 -5.83
C PHE A 26 -1.18 5.66 -5.92
N MET A 27 -1.15 4.88 -4.83
CA MET A 27 -1.71 3.53 -4.83
C MET A 27 -3.24 3.51 -5.00
N GLN A 28 -3.94 4.56 -4.57
CA GLN A 28 -5.37 4.74 -4.84
C GLN A 28 -5.64 5.06 -6.32
N GLU A 29 -4.85 5.96 -6.91
CA GLU A 29 -4.94 6.27 -8.35
C GLU A 29 -4.70 5.03 -9.21
N LYS A 30 -3.76 4.17 -8.80
CA LYS A 30 -3.47 2.89 -9.49
C LYS A 30 -4.45 1.76 -9.16
N GLY A 31 -5.46 2.00 -8.33
CA GLY A 31 -6.46 1.00 -7.97
C GLY A 31 -5.96 -0.12 -7.03
N ILE A 32 -4.73 -0.03 -6.52
CA ILE A 32 -4.17 -1.00 -5.58
C ILE A 32 -4.83 -0.83 -4.19
N LEU A 33 -5.17 0.41 -3.85
CA LEU A 33 -5.96 0.76 -2.67
C LEU A 33 -7.30 1.34 -3.10
N HIS A 34 -8.33 1.14 -2.29
CA HIS A 34 -9.62 1.76 -2.54
C HIS A 34 -9.50 3.29 -2.51
N GLN A 35 -9.98 3.98 -3.54
CA GLN A 35 -10.06 5.44 -3.56
C GLN A 35 -11.22 5.96 -2.70
N GLN A 36 -12.30 5.19 -2.62
CA GLN A 36 -13.50 5.51 -1.84
C GLN A 36 -14.05 4.22 -1.22
N ARG A 37 -14.76 4.34 -0.09
CA ARG A 37 -15.47 3.21 0.53
C ARG A 37 -16.80 3.62 1.13
N SER A 38 -17.73 2.67 1.09
CA SER A 38 -19.01 2.75 1.78
C SER A 38 -19.01 1.83 3.00
N CYS A 39 -19.56 2.34 4.10
CA CYS A 39 -19.81 1.56 5.30
C CYS A 39 -21.01 0.63 5.09
N VAL A 40 -21.07 -0.46 5.86
CA VAL A 40 -22.22 -1.38 5.87
C VAL A 40 -23.54 -0.72 6.27
N CYS A 41 -23.53 0.49 6.85
CA CYS A 41 -24.74 1.27 7.11
C CYS A 41 -25.16 2.17 5.93
N GLY A 42 -24.51 2.05 4.77
CA GLY A 42 -24.79 2.79 3.54
C GLY A 42 -24.15 4.17 3.45
N LYS A 43 -23.44 4.64 4.48
CA LYS A 43 -22.75 5.95 4.45
C LYS A 43 -21.33 5.84 3.92
N GLU A 44 -20.93 6.84 3.13
CA GLU A 44 -19.55 7.03 2.72
C GLU A 44 -18.61 7.18 3.93
N MET A 45 -17.43 6.59 3.79
CA MET A 45 -16.38 6.63 4.79
C MET A 45 -15.33 7.67 4.41
N VAL A 46 -14.76 8.31 5.42
CA VAL A 46 -13.62 9.22 5.27
C VAL A 46 -12.33 8.49 5.63
N LEU A 47 -11.28 8.69 4.85
CA LEU A 47 -9.97 8.12 5.14
C LEU A 47 -9.24 9.01 6.16
N ASP A 48 -8.91 8.44 7.31
CA ASP A 48 -8.04 9.06 8.32
C ASP A 48 -6.61 8.53 8.15
N GLN A 49 -5.73 9.39 7.65
CA GLN A 49 -4.30 9.11 7.45
C GLN A 49 -3.42 9.73 8.55
N ASN A 50 -4.00 10.47 9.50
CA ASN A 50 -3.24 11.13 10.56
C ASN A 50 -2.86 10.18 11.71
N ARG A 51 -3.25 8.91 11.61
CA ARG A 51 -2.94 7.87 12.57
C ARG A 51 -1.79 6.99 12.06
N PRO A 52 -1.02 6.34 12.95
CA PRO A 52 0.02 5.37 12.56
C PRO A 52 -0.48 4.27 11.61
N SER A 53 -1.75 3.89 11.73
CA SER A 53 -2.42 2.99 10.79
C SER A 53 -3.61 3.71 10.17
N ALA A 54 -3.50 4.03 8.88
CA ALA A 54 -4.57 4.67 8.14
C ALA A 54 -5.83 3.81 8.11
N ARG A 55 -7.00 4.43 8.33
CA ARG A 55 -8.29 3.74 8.44
C ARG A 55 -9.41 4.52 7.78
N TRP A 56 -10.31 3.79 7.14
CA TRP A 56 -11.61 4.30 6.73
C TRP A 56 -12.51 4.41 7.95
N ARG A 57 -13.15 5.57 8.14
CA ARG A 57 -14.06 5.82 9.26
C ARG A 57 -15.44 6.19 8.75
N CYS A 58 -16.47 5.53 9.28
CA CYS A 58 -17.85 5.91 9.01
C CYS A 58 -18.14 7.28 9.65
N THR A 59 -18.69 8.20 8.86
CA THR A 59 -19.05 9.56 9.30
C THR A 59 -20.29 9.59 10.21
N ARG A 60 -21.09 8.52 10.21
CA ARG A 60 -22.30 8.41 11.04
C ARG A 60 -21.92 8.20 12.51
N LYS A 61 -22.23 9.19 13.36
CA LYS A 61 -21.94 9.20 14.81
C LYS A 61 -22.41 7.97 15.59
N ILE A 62 -23.50 7.34 15.15
CA ILE A 62 -24.06 6.14 15.80
C ILE A 62 -23.31 4.87 15.35
N CYS A 63 -22.84 4.83 14.10
CA CYS A 63 -22.20 3.64 13.54
C CYS A 63 -20.73 3.52 13.96
N ARG A 64 -19.93 4.59 13.78
CA ARG A 64 -18.49 4.68 14.12
C ARG A 64 -17.60 3.52 13.65
N LYS A 65 -18.07 2.69 12.72
CA LYS A 65 -17.28 1.58 12.20
C LYS A 65 -16.03 2.09 11.52
N GLU A 66 -14.93 1.40 11.78
CA GLU A 66 -13.63 1.61 11.16
C GLU A 66 -13.22 0.38 10.37
N VAL A 67 -12.56 0.60 9.25
CA VAL A 67 -12.01 -0.46 8.41
C VAL A 67 -10.57 -0.10 8.05
N PRO A 68 -9.61 -1.03 8.14
CA PRO A 68 -8.22 -0.77 7.72
C PRO A 68 -8.14 -0.25 6.28
N LEU A 69 -7.15 0.60 5.99
CA LEU A 69 -6.92 1.13 4.64
C LEU A 69 -6.86 0.03 3.57
N ARG A 70 -6.20 -1.09 3.89
CA ARG A 70 -5.92 -2.22 2.98
C ARG A 70 -7.03 -3.26 2.92
N ALA A 71 -8.08 -3.12 3.72
CA ALA A 71 -9.03 -4.21 3.83
C ALA A 71 -9.81 -4.39 2.52
N GLY A 72 -9.96 -5.63 2.04
CA GLY A 72 -10.55 -5.93 0.74
C GLY A 72 -9.61 -5.72 -0.46
N THR A 73 -8.31 -5.58 -0.24
CA THR A 73 -7.30 -5.62 -1.30
C THR A 73 -6.31 -6.75 -1.05
N TRP A 74 -5.50 -7.13 -2.04
CA TRP A 74 -4.45 -8.16 -1.88
C TRP A 74 -3.35 -7.76 -0.89
N LEU A 75 -3.32 -6.50 -0.44
CA LEU A 75 -2.45 -6.01 0.63
C LEU A 75 -3.06 -6.20 2.04
N GLU A 76 -4.26 -6.75 2.17
CA GLU A 76 -4.89 -7.00 3.45
C GLU A 76 -3.99 -7.87 4.36
N GLY A 77 -3.99 -7.57 5.66
CA GLY A 77 -3.16 -8.29 6.64
C GLY A 77 -1.66 -7.96 6.60
N THR A 78 -1.17 -7.22 5.61
CA THR A 78 0.24 -6.83 5.56
C THR A 78 0.54 -5.66 6.51
N ASN A 79 1.70 -5.72 7.20
CA ASN A 79 2.08 -4.77 8.26
C ASN A 79 3.14 -3.73 7.86
N LEU A 80 3.55 -3.66 6.59
CA LEU A 80 4.47 -2.62 6.15
C LEU A 80 3.77 -1.26 6.15
N PRO A 81 4.49 -0.14 6.29
CA PRO A 81 4.01 1.14 5.81
C PRO A 81 3.68 1.09 4.31
N VAL A 82 2.68 1.85 3.87
CA VAL A 82 2.21 1.93 2.48
C VAL A 82 3.32 2.38 1.55
N ARG A 83 4.14 3.36 1.94
CA ARG A 83 5.29 3.76 1.13
C ARG A 83 6.29 2.62 0.90
N LYS A 84 6.55 1.79 1.92
CA LYS A 84 7.43 0.63 1.79
C LYS A 84 6.82 -0.45 0.90
N ALA A 85 5.51 -0.66 0.98
CA ALA A 85 4.79 -1.55 0.08
C ALA A 85 4.90 -1.08 -1.39
N LEU A 86 4.69 0.21 -1.64
CA LEU A 86 4.84 0.82 -2.97
C LEU A 86 6.25 0.62 -3.53
N LEU A 87 7.27 0.95 -2.75
CA LEU A 87 8.66 0.77 -3.15
C LEU A 87 9.01 -0.70 -3.37
N PHE A 88 8.48 -1.61 -2.54
CA PHE A 88 8.65 -3.05 -2.74
C PHE A 88 8.05 -3.51 -4.06
N ILE A 89 6.82 -3.09 -4.39
CA ILE A 89 6.14 -3.42 -5.65
C ILE A 89 7.00 -3.01 -6.84
N ARG A 90 7.55 -1.77 -6.81
CA ARG A 90 8.43 -1.30 -7.88
C ARG A 90 9.74 -2.10 -7.94
N ALA A 91 10.41 -2.31 -6.81
CA ALA A 91 11.63 -3.09 -6.75
C ALA A 91 11.43 -4.53 -7.25
N TRP A 92 10.26 -5.11 -7.00
CA TRP A 92 9.90 -6.44 -7.47
C TRP A 92 9.74 -6.47 -9.00
N SER A 93 9.06 -5.47 -9.56
CA SER A 93 8.94 -5.28 -11.01
C SER A 93 10.31 -5.13 -11.68
N ASP A 94 11.23 -4.41 -11.04
CA ASP A 94 12.61 -4.22 -11.50
C ASP A 94 13.54 -5.42 -11.18
N LYS A 95 13.00 -6.51 -10.61
CA LYS A 95 13.73 -7.74 -10.20
C LYS A 95 14.86 -7.49 -9.19
N LEU A 96 14.75 -6.45 -8.37
CA LEU A 96 15.75 -6.05 -7.36
C LEU A 96 15.56 -6.72 -5.99
N THR A 97 14.45 -7.43 -5.75
CA THR A 97 14.06 -7.97 -4.43
C THR A 97 14.82 -9.24 -3.99
N SER A 98 16.15 -9.16 -3.96
CA SER A 98 16.98 -10.16 -3.27
C SER A 98 16.73 -10.10 -1.75
N CYS A 99 17.02 -11.18 -1.01
CA CYS A 99 16.80 -11.19 0.44
C CYS A 99 17.66 -10.13 1.16
N ALA A 100 18.89 -9.89 0.69
CA ALA A 100 19.76 -8.84 1.21
C ALA A 100 19.15 -7.46 0.94
N PHE A 101 18.71 -7.20 -0.29
CA PHE A 101 18.06 -5.95 -0.66
C PHE A 101 16.83 -5.66 0.21
N CYS A 102 15.98 -6.68 0.46
CA CYS A 102 14.79 -6.51 1.29
C CYS A 102 15.12 -6.24 2.77
N LYS A 103 16.20 -6.82 3.27
CA LYS A 103 16.69 -6.55 4.62
C LYS A 103 17.16 -5.10 4.73
N ASP A 104 18.00 -4.66 3.81
CA ASP A 104 18.66 -3.35 3.88
C ASP A 104 17.69 -2.20 3.61
N ASN A 105 16.78 -2.34 2.63
CA ASN A 105 15.89 -1.25 2.21
C ASN A 105 14.54 -1.25 2.93
N PHE A 106 14.01 -2.43 3.29
CA PHE A 106 12.69 -2.53 3.89
C PHE A 106 12.71 -2.93 5.37
N GLY A 107 13.85 -3.38 5.90
CA GLY A 107 13.97 -3.91 7.25
C GLY A 107 13.29 -5.27 7.41
N MET A 108 13.12 -6.01 6.30
CA MET A 108 12.46 -7.31 6.32
C MET A 108 13.44 -8.41 6.73
N ASN A 109 12.98 -9.33 7.57
CA ASN A 109 13.65 -10.61 7.72
C ASN A 109 13.37 -11.52 6.50
N GLY A 110 14.14 -12.60 6.35
CA GLY A 110 14.01 -13.49 5.20
C GLY A 110 12.60 -14.08 5.03
N LYS A 111 11.91 -14.42 6.13
CA LYS A 111 10.53 -14.94 6.09
C LYS A 111 9.55 -13.90 5.56
N ALA A 112 9.64 -12.66 6.05
CA ALA A 112 8.80 -11.55 5.59
C ALA A 112 9.06 -11.23 4.11
N ALA A 113 10.32 -11.23 3.67
CA ALA A 113 10.66 -11.00 2.26
C ALA A 113 10.11 -12.12 1.34
N VAL A 114 10.14 -13.38 1.77
CA VAL A 114 9.54 -14.50 1.03
C VAL A 114 8.02 -14.37 0.98
N ALA A 115 7.36 -14.06 2.10
CA ALA A 115 5.92 -13.85 2.16
C ALA A 115 5.47 -12.74 1.20
N TRP A 116 6.15 -11.58 1.22
CA TRP A 116 5.85 -10.49 0.29
C TRP A 116 6.08 -10.87 -1.18
N LYS A 117 7.15 -11.62 -1.50
CA LYS A 117 7.35 -12.13 -2.86
C LYS A 117 6.26 -13.10 -3.30
N LEU A 118 5.71 -13.91 -2.39
CA LEU A 118 4.58 -14.80 -2.69
C LEU A 118 3.32 -13.98 -2.96
N THR A 119 3.00 -13.02 -2.08
CA THR A 119 1.87 -12.10 -2.26
C THR A 119 1.95 -11.35 -3.61
N MET A 120 3.13 -10.91 -4.03
CA MET A 120 3.31 -10.29 -5.35
C MET A 120 3.03 -11.24 -6.51
N ARG A 121 3.35 -12.53 -6.36
CA ARG A 121 3.06 -13.54 -7.40
C ARG A 121 1.56 -13.81 -7.49
N GLU A 122 0.88 -13.91 -6.36
CA GLU A 122 -0.57 -14.10 -6.31
C GLU A 122 -1.29 -12.91 -6.95
N ALA A 123 -0.88 -11.68 -6.60
CA ALA A 123 -1.45 -10.46 -7.16
C ALA A 123 -1.15 -10.24 -8.66
N ALA A 124 -0.11 -10.87 -9.21
CA ALA A 124 0.24 -10.78 -10.64
C ALA A 124 -0.53 -11.79 -11.52
N VAL A 125 -1.29 -12.70 -10.91
CA VAL A 125 -2.12 -13.71 -11.62
C VAL A 125 -3.58 -13.23 -11.77
N GLU A 126 -4.00 -12.24 -10.97
CA GLU A 126 -5.32 -11.57 -11.05
C GLU A 126 -5.38 -10.51 -12.15
#